data_AF-A0A9E3N9J3-F1
#
_entry.id   AF-A0A9E3N9J3-F1
#
_cell.length_a   1.000
_cell.length_b   1.000
_cell.length_c   1.000
_cell.angle_alpha   90.00
_cell.angle_beta   90.00
_cell.angle_gamma   90.00
#
_symmetry.space_group_name_H-M   'P 1'
#
loop_
_entity.id
_entity.type
_entity.pdbx_description
1 polymer ?
#
loop_
_entity_poly.entity_id
_entity_poly.type
_entity_poly.pdbx_seq_one_letter_code
_entity_poly.pdbx_strand_id
1 'polypeptide(L)' 'SPVRVAVTGKGVGYVQGDRTLTLFHCPTCGVITHWSAVDPDYDRMGINLRLFDPGLWEALPRRFIDGASW' A
#
# COMPACT_ATOMS: atom_id res chain seq x y z
N SER A 1 6.81 10.33 0.26
CA SER A 1 7.00 10.42 -1.18
C SER A 1 7.21 9.05 -1.83
N PRO A 2 6.44 8.74 -2.89
CA PRO A 2 6.61 7.58 -3.75
C PRO A 2 7.96 7.53 -4.49
N VAL A 3 8.62 8.68 -4.71
CA VAL A 3 9.92 8.73 -5.42
C VAL A 3 11.05 7.98 -4.71
N ARG A 4 10.86 7.65 -3.42
CA ARG A 4 11.84 6.91 -2.61
C ARG A 4 11.65 5.39 -2.66
N VAL A 5 10.71 4.90 -3.47
CA VAL A 5 10.32 3.48 -3.52
C VAL A 5 10.52 2.96 -4.93
N ALA A 6 11.25 1.85 -5.05
CA ALA A 6 11.34 1.09 -6.30
C ALA A 6 10.42 -0.13 -6.22
N VAL A 7 9.56 -0.30 -7.22
CA VAL A 7 8.69 -1.49 -7.35
C VAL A 7 9.25 -2.37 -8.46
N THR A 8 9.53 -3.62 -8.13
CA THR A 8 10.07 -4.62 -9.06
C THR A 8 9.17 -5.84 -9.14
N GLY A 9 9.11 -6.46 -10.32
CA GLY A 9 8.23 -7.61 -10.58
C GLY A 9 6.83 -7.20 -11.05
N LYS A 10 5.98 -8.20 -11.33
CA LYS A 10 4.63 -7.96 -11.87
C LYS A 10 3.63 -7.76 -10.72
N GLY A 11 2.96 -6.62 -10.71
CA GLY A 11 1.78 -6.36 -9.88
C GLY A 11 0.52 -6.23 -10.73
N VAL A 12 -0.62 -6.67 -10.20
CA VAL A 12 -1.95 -6.42 -10.77
C VAL A 12 -2.59 -5.31 -9.97
N GLY A 13 -2.91 -4.20 -10.65
CA GLY A 13 -3.57 -3.05 -10.06
C GLY A 13 -5.08 -3.26 -9.97
N TYR A 14 -5.67 -2.86 -8.85
CA TYR A 14 -7.11 -2.85 -8.62
C TYR A 14 -7.54 -1.46 -8.15
N VAL A 15 -8.55 -0.90 -8.82
CA VAL A 15 -9.12 0.42 -8.54
C VAL A 15 -10.60 0.24 -8.24
N GLN A 16 -11.08 0.85 -7.16
CA GLN A 16 -12.44 0.72 -6.67
C GLN A 16 -12.91 2.00 -5.94
N GLY A 17 -14.19 2.07 -5.58
CA GLY A 17 -14.76 3.22 -4.87
C GLY A 17 -14.60 4.53 -5.64
N ASP A 18 -14.19 5.59 -4.95
CA ASP A 18 -13.93 6.92 -5.51
C ASP A 18 -12.74 6.97 -6.49
N ARG A 19 -12.09 5.83 -6.75
CA ARG A 19 -11.00 5.66 -7.73
C ARG A 19 -9.80 6.57 -7.47
N THR A 20 -9.51 6.86 -6.21
CA THR A 20 -8.41 7.75 -5.81
C THR A 20 -7.07 7.03 -5.69
N LEU A 21 -7.08 5.71 -5.47
CA LEU A 21 -5.89 4.88 -5.26
C LEU A 21 -5.95 3.61 -6.13
N THR A 22 -4.78 3.13 -6.54
CA THR A 22 -4.60 1.79 -7.11
C THR A 22 -3.94 0.88 -6.08
N LEU A 23 -4.60 -0.23 -5.73
CA LEU A 23 -4.05 -1.25 -4.85
C LEU A 23 -3.39 -2.36 -5.68
N PHE A 24 -2.13 -2.68 -5.41
CA PHE A 24 -1.38 -3.67 -6.17
C PHE A 24 -1.22 -4.98 -5.40
N HIS A 25 -1.46 -6.09 -6.09
CA HIS A 25 -1.23 -7.43 -5.56
C HIS A 25 -0.36 -8.27 -6.50
N CYS A 26 0.32 -9.27 -5.93
CA CYS A 26 1.07 -10.25 -6.71
C CYS A 26 0.09 -11.19 -7.44
N PRO A 27 0.20 -11.38 -8.77
CA PRO A 27 -0.70 -12.28 -9.51
C PRO A 27 -0.53 -13.75 -9.14
N THR A 28 0.56 -14.12 -8.47
CA THR A 28 0.85 -15.51 -8.09
C THR A 28 0.27 -15.87 -6.73
N CYS A 29 0.49 -15.04 -5.71
CA CYS A 29 0.07 -15.33 -4.33
C CYS A 29 -1.08 -14.45 -3.82
N GLY A 30 -1.52 -13.45 -4.58
CA GLY A 30 -2.61 -12.56 -4.20
C GLY A 30 -2.27 -11.53 -3.11
N VAL A 31 -1.05 -11.54 -2.57
CA VAL A 31 -0.65 -10.66 -1.48
C VAL A 31 -0.56 -9.20 -1.95
N ILE A 32 -1.19 -8.31 -1.18
CA ILE A 32 -1.09 -6.85 -1.37
C ILE A 32 0.31 -6.38 -1.01
N THR A 33 0.96 -5.62 -1.91
CA THR A 33 2.31 -5.09 -1.69
C THR A 33 2.29 -3.61 -1.35
N HIS A 34 1.55 -2.81 -2.11
CA HIS A 34 1.48 -1.36 -1.93
C HIS A 34 0.20 -0.80 -2.56
N TRP A 35 -0.06 0.47 -2.29
CA TRP A 35 -0.96 1.29 -3.08
C TRP A 35 -0.22 2.52 -3.61
N SER A 36 -0.60 2.99 -4.79
CA SER A 36 -0.21 4.31 -5.30
C SER A 36 -1.43 5.19 -5.48
N ALA A 37 -1.23 6.51 -5.36
CA ALA A 37 -2.24 7.46 -5.78
C ALA A 37 -2.52 7.32 -7.28
N VAL A 38 -3.77 7.56 -7.68
CA VAL A 38 -4.13 7.75 -9.09
C VAL A 38 -3.77 9.16 -9.53
N ASP A 39 -3.96 10.14 -8.64
CA ASP A 39 -3.47 11.51 -8.83
C ASP A 39 -1.94 11.55 -8.68
N PRO A 40 -1.18 11.90 -9.74
CA PRO A 40 0.27 11.95 -9.69
C PRO A 40 0.81 13.08 -8.79
N ASP A 41 0.01 14.12 -8.53
CA ASP A 41 0.42 15.24 -7.67
C ASP A 41 0.24 14.93 -6.18
N TYR A 42 -0.46 13.84 -5.84
CA TYR A 42 -0.58 13.37 -4.48
C TYR A 42 0.66 12.56 -4.06
N ASP A 43 1.61 13.22 -3.39
CA ASP A 43 2.91 12.67 -2.99
C ASP A 43 2.86 11.64 -1.82
N ARG A 44 1.89 10.73 -1.86
CA ARG A 44 1.76 9.64 -0.89
C ARG A 44 1.54 8.29 -1.58
N MET A 45 2.12 7.28 -0.94
CA MET A 45 1.89 5.88 -1.22
C MET A 45 1.95 5.13 0.11
N GLY A 46 1.46 3.89 0.13
CA GLY A 46 1.59 3.02 1.29
C GLY A 46 2.18 1.70 0.87
N ILE A 47 3.02 1.16 1.76
CA ILE A 47 3.66 -0.15 1.58
C ILE A 47 3.12 -1.06 2.67
N ASN A 48 2.86 -2.32 2.34
CA ASN A 48 2.47 -3.32 3.31
C ASN A 48 3.69 -3.73 4.17
N LEU A 49 3.83 -3.12 5.34
CA LEU A 49 4.93 -3.41 6.27
C LEU A 49 4.96 -4.87 6.74
N ARG A 50 3.83 -5.60 6.68
CA ARG A 50 3.77 -7.02 7.05
C ARG A 50 4.57 -7.94 6.10
N LEU A 51 5.09 -7.40 5.00
CA LEU A 51 6.01 -8.11 4.09
C LEU A 51 7.47 -8.02 4.53
N PHE A 52 7.79 -7.12 5.47
CA PHE A 52 9.12 -6.95 6.02
C PHE A 52 9.28 -7.78 7.29
N ASP A 53 10.54 -7.95 7.71
CA ASP A 53 10.88 -8.57 8.99
C ASP A 53 10.03 -7.96 10.13
N PRO A 54 9.34 -8.78 10.95
CA PRO A 54 8.50 -8.28 12.02
C PRO A 54 9.22 -7.35 13.00
N GLY A 55 10.52 -7.58 13.27
CA GLY A 55 11.32 -6.73 14.12
C GLY A 55 11.44 -5.28 13.63
N LEU A 56 11.17 -5.02 12.35
CA LEU A 56 11.13 -3.67 11.78
C LEU A 56 9.86 -2.89 12.18
N TRP A 57 8.71 -3.57 12.33
CA TRP A 57 7.41 -2.90 12.41
C TRP A 57 6.59 -3.21 13.67
N GLU A 58 6.88 -4.29 14.39
CA GLU A 58 6.07 -4.73 15.55
C GLU A 58 6.02 -3.69 16.67
N ALA A 59 7.13 -2.99 16.91
CA ALA A 59 7.26 -1.96 17.93
C ALA A 59 6.74 -0.58 17.48
N LEU A 60 6.39 -0.41 16.20
CA LEU A 60 5.89 0.86 15.70
C LEU A 60 4.50 1.15 16.27
N PRO A 61 4.21 2.41 16.66
CA PRO A 61 2.89 2.78 17.11
C PRO A 61 1.88 2.56 15.99
N ARG A 62 0.80 1.85 16.32
CA ARG A 62 -0.28 1.50 15.39
C ARG A 62 -1.60 2.07 15.89
N ARG A 63 -2.32 2.76 15.01
CA ARG A 63 -3.68 3.20 15.25
C ARG A 63 -4.61 2.30 14.45
N PHE A 64 -5.56 1.66 15.12
CA PHE A 64 -6.62 0.94 14.43
C PHE A 64 -7.58 1.95 13.80
N ILE A 65 -7.85 1.79 12.51
CA ILE A 65 -8.85 2.57 11.76
C ILE A 65 -9.96 1.59 11.37
N ASP A 66 -11.16 1.81 11.92
CA ASP A 66 -12.31 0.93 11.71
C ASP A 66 -13.10 1.24 10.42
N GLY A 67 -12.87 2.41 9.82
CA GLY A 67 -13.57 2.88 8.63
C GLY A 67 -15.01 3.38 8.88
N ALA A 68 -15.48 3.40 10.13
CA ALA A 68 -16.81 3.86 10.52
C ALA A 68 -16.77 5.17 11.32
N SER A 69 -15.71 5.38 12.10
CA SER A 69 -15.51 6.57 12.93
C SER A 69 -14.09 7.08 12.73
N TRP A 70 -13.93 8.01 11.79
CA TRP A 70 -12.64 8.64 11.52
C TRP A 70 -12.76 10.15 11.34
#